data_AF-A0A9D7Y7Q6-F1
#
_entry.id   AF-A0A9D7Y7Q6-F1
#
_cell.length_a   1.000
_cell.length_b   1.000
_cell.length_c   1.000
_cell.angle_alpha   90.00
_cell.angle_beta   90.00
_cell.angle_gamma   90.00
#
_symmetry.space_group_name_H-M   'P 1'
#
loop_
_entity.id
_entity.type
_entity.pdbx_description
1 polymer ?
#
loop_
_entity_poly.entity_id
_entity_poly.type
_entity_poly.pdbx_seq_one_letter_code
_entity_poly.pdbx_strand_id
1 'polypeptide(L)' 'MFYLAKENKKHFRVFSRFGSKTVEISFIYIYAEDLGVFPQVKFVEFFGKDSSTQLPFYEKLCLP' A
#
# COMPACT_ATOMS: atom_id res chain seq x y z
N MET A 1 8.12 -2.62 3.00
CA MET A 1 8.58 -3.75 2.14
C MET A 1 7.34 -4.40 1.55
N PHE A 2 7.25 -4.50 0.22
CA PHE A 2 6.14 -5.16 -0.45
C PHE A 2 6.51 -6.61 -0.79
N TYR A 3 5.53 -7.50 -0.71
CA TYR A 3 5.67 -8.92 -1.04
C TYR A 3 4.60 -9.29 -2.05
N LEU A 4 4.98 -10.09 -3.04
CA LEU A 4 4.02 -10.68 -3.96
C LEU A 4 3.74 -12.10 -3.52
N ALA A 5 2.49 -12.45 -3.22
CA ALA A 5 2.11 -13.83 -2.98
C ALA A 5 1.24 -14.34 -4.12
N LYS A 6 1.46 -15.60 -4.50
CA LYS A 6 0.64 -16.28 -5.50
C LYS A 6 -0.46 -17.05 -4.80
N GLU A 7 -1.70 -16.71 -5.10
CA GLU A 7 -2.86 -17.50 -4.74
C GLU A 7 -3.17 -18.46 -5.90
N ASN A 8 -3.23 -19.77 -5.60
CA ASN A 8 -3.57 -20.89 -6.48
C ASN A 8 -3.55 -20.62 -7.99
N LYS A 9 -2.49 -21.09 -8.67
CA LYS A 9 -2.24 -21.13 -10.13
C LYS A 9 -2.52 -19.87 -10.98
N LYS A 10 -3.26 -18.84 -10.55
CA LYS A 10 -3.72 -17.76 -11.45
C LYS A 10 -3.71 -16.33 -10.90
N HIS A 11 -3.68 -16.07 -9.59
CA HIS A 11 -3.71 -14.70 -9.08
C HIS A 11 -2.51 -14.35 -8.22
N PHE A 12 -1.97 -13.15 -8.43
CA PHE A 12 -0.95 -12.56 -7.58
C PHE A 12 -1.57 -11.42 -6.78
N ARG A 13 -1.27 -11.38 -5.49
CA ARG A 13 -1.71 -10.33 -4.57
C ARG A 13 -0.48 -9.68 -3.96
N VAL A 14 -0.56 -8.38 -3.71
CA VAL A 14 0.51 -7.59 -3.09
C VAL A 14 0.20 -7.48 -1.60
N PHE A 15 1.21 -7.73 -0.77
CA PHE A 15 1.13 -7.59 0.68
C PHE A 15 2.19 -6.63 1.19
N SER A 16 1.88 -5.91 2.26
CA SER A 16 2.86 -5.12 3.01
C SER A 16 2.59 -5.25 4.50
N ARG A 17 3.61 -4.94 5.31
CA ARG A 17 3.52 -4.98 6.77
C ARG A 17 3.42 -3.55 7.31
N PHE A 18 2.39 -3.29 8.10
CA PHE A 18 2.16 -2.03 8.81
C PHE A 18 2.10 -2.34 10.30
N GLY A 19 3.22 -2.12 11.00
CA GLY A 19 3.41 -2.55 12.38
C GLY A 19 3.30 -4.08 12.55
N SER A 20 2.32 -4.52 13.35
CA SER A 20 2.00 -5.93 13.55
C SER A 20 1.04 -6.51 12.51
N LYS A 21 0.46 -5.67 11.65
CA LYS A 21 -0.55 -6.08 10.66
C LYS A 21 0.09 -6.44 9.33
N THR A 22 -0.32 -7.56 8.77
CA THR A 22 -0.09 -7.88 7.35
C THR A 22 -1.32 -7.44 6.58
N VAL A 23 -1.12 -6.62 5.56
CA VAL A 23 -2.18 -6.03 4.77
C VAL A 23 -2.04 -6.48 3.32
N GLU A 24 -3.11 -7.01 2.76
CA GLU A 24 -3.26 -7.17 1.32
C GLU A 24 -3.58 -5.80 0.71
N ILE A 25 -2.69 -5.29 -0.13
CA ILE A 25 -2.83 -3.99 -0.78
C ILE A 25 -3.76 -4.11 -1.98
N SER A 26 -4.80 -3.27 -2.01
CA SER A 26 -5.71 -3.11 -3.14
C SER A 26 -5.36 -1.90 -3.99
N PHE A 27 -5.09 -0.75 -3.36
CA PHE A 27 -4.73 0.49 -4.06
C PHE A 27 -3.66 1.26 -3.30
N ILE A 28 -2.80 1.93 -4.04
CA ILE A 28 -1.85 2.91 -3.52
C ILE A 28 -2.10 4.21 -4.29
N TYR A 29 -2.44 5.27 -3.58
CA TYR A 29 -2.54 6.61 -4.15
C TYR A 29 -1.36 7.44 -3.69
N ILE A 30 -0.72 8.14 -4.63
CA ILE A 30 0.45 8.97 -4.37
C ILE A 30 0.06 10.38 -4.78
N TYR A 31 0.12 11.32 -3.84
CA TYR A 31 0.02 12.73 -4.14
C TYR A 31 1.41 13.34 -4.09
N ALA A 32 1.77 14.00 -5.19
CA ALA A 32 3.04 14.67 -5.34
C ALA A 32 2.83 16.04 -5.98
N GLU A 33 3.57 17.03 -5.51
CA GLU A 33 3.63 18.35 -6.12
C GLU A 33 4.70 18.35 -7.21
N ASP A 34 4.38 18.97 -8.34
CA ASP A 34 5.30 19.08 -9.45
C ASP A 34 6.23 20.29 -9.24
N LEU A 35 7.49 20.01 -8.90
CA LEU A 35 8.56 21.01 -8.72
C LEU A 35 9.62 20.92 -9.84
N GLY A 36 9.25 20.40 -11.01
CA GLY A 36 10.16 20.28 -12.17
C GLY A 36 10.60 18.84 -12.41
N VAL A 37 11.90 18.54 -12.34
CA VAL A 37 12.45 17.26 -12.82
C VAL A 37 12.06 16.07 -11.93
N PHE A 38 11.80 16.31 -10.64
CA PHE A 38 11.36 15.26 -9.71
C PHE A 38 10.16 15.74 -8.89
N PRO A 39 9.01 15.04 -8.95
CA PRO A 39 7.85 15.40 -8.16
C PRO A 39 8.12 15.15 -6.67
N GLN A 40 7.78 16.12 -5.82
CA GLN A 40 7.91 15.96 -4.38
C GLN A 40 6.66 15.26 -3.84
N VAL A 41 6.81 13.98 -3.48
CA VAL A 41 5.72 13.22 -2.85
C VAL A 41 5.43 13.82 -1.47
N LYS A 42 4.19 14.27 -1.27
CA LYS A 42 3.75 14.82 0.03
C LYS A 42 3.08 13.76 0.87
N PHE A 43 2.32 12.86 0.24
CA PHE A 43 1.74 11.73 0.97
C PHE A 43 1.44 10.54 0.07
N VAL A 44 1.36 9.39 0.72
CA VAL A 44 0.94 8.12 0.13
C VAL A 44 -0.20 7.56 0.94
N GLU A 45 -1.26 7.11 0.28
CA GLU A 45 -2.40 6.45 0.89
C GLU A 45 -2.44 4.98 0.47
N PHE A 46 -2.48 4.09 1.47
CA PHE A 46 -2.55 2.65 1.29
C PHE A 46 -3.96 2.18 1.62
N PHE A 47 -4.60 1.52 0.66
CA PHE A 47 -5.90 0.89 0.84
C PHE A 47 -5.78 -0.61 0.64
N GLY A 48 -6.48 -1.37 1.47
CA GLY A 48 -6.39 -2.81 1.41
C GLY A 48 -7.29 -3.49 2.41
N LYS A 49 -6.90 -4.71 2.79
CA LYS A 49 -7.54 -5.49 3.85
C LYS A 49 -6.50 -6.10 4.76
N ASP A 50 -6.77 -6.08 6.06
CA ASP A 50 -5.97 -6.84 7.02
C ASP A 50 -6.12 -8.34 6.71
N SER A 51 -4.99 -9.03 6.49
CA SER A 51 -5.01 -10.44 6.06
C SER A 51 -5.61 -11.38 7.11
N SER A 52 -5.56 -11.00 8.40
CA SER A 52 -6.07 -11.83 9.50
C SER A 52 -7.57 -11.63 9.74
N THR A 53 -8.04 -10.38 9.70
CA THR A 53 -9.45 -10.05 10.03
C THR A 53 -10.32 -9.84 8.79
N GLN A 54 -9.72 -9.69 7.61
CA GLN A 54 -10.39 -9.32 6.35
C GLN A 54 -11.10 -7.96 6.39
N LEU A 55 -10.90 -7.17 7.45
CA LEU A 55 -11.46 -5.84 7.59
C LEU A 55 -10.72 -4.85 6.69
N PRO A 56 -11.42 -3.79 6.20
CA PRO A 56 -10.79 -2.72 5.43
C PRO A 56 -9.62 -2.09 6.19
N PHE A 57 -8.55 -1.82 5.47
CA PHE A 57 -7.37 -1.13 5.97
C PHE A 57 -7.15 0.17 5.20
N TYR A 58 -6.82 1.21 5.94
CA TYR A 58 -6.40 2.50 5.41
C TYR A 58 -5.23 3.03 6.25
N GLU A 59 -4.17 3.48 5.59
CA GLU A 59 -3.09 4.23 6.23
C GLU A 59 -2.59 5.32 5.30
N LYS A 60 -2.37 6.51 5.86
CA LYS A 60 -1.78 7.65 5.17
C LYS A 60 -0.40 7.96 5.74
N LEU A 61 0.61 7.87 4.90
CA LEU A 61 1.96 8.27 5.21
C LEU A 61 2.21 9.68 4.65
N CYS A 62 2.32 10.67 5.53
CA CYS A 62 2.78 12.01 5.17
C CYS A 62 4.31 12.02 5.15
N LEU A 63 4.88 12.52 4.06
CA LEU A 63 6.33 12.70 3.91
C LEU A 63 6.69 14.16 4.15
N PRO A 64 7.87 14.43 4.73
CA PRO A 64 8.35 15.78 5.02
C PRO A 64 8.61 16.63 3.75
#